data_AF-A0A7S4AX03-F1
#
_entry.id   AF-A0A7S4AX03-F1
#
_cell.length_a   1.000
_cell.length_b   1.000
_cell.length_c   1.000
_cell.angle_alpha   90.00
_cell.angle_beta   90.00
_cell.angle_gamma   90.00
#
_symmetry.space_group_name_H-M   'P 1'
#
loop_
_entity.id
_entity.type
_entity.pdbx_description
1 polymer ?
#
loop_
_entity_poly.entity_id
_entity_poly.type
_entity_poly.pdbx_seq_one_letter_code
_entity_poly.pdbx_strand_id
1 'polypeptide(L)'
;MVVVPKPDKIVTYAISSSESLPSSSSSNAGALYLYGDPSSSKMALLCAGFPDDHTVFQPFAKALSIGGGAKAKDKDNGDGIFVGVMCLPGFDDRPKDNVPWTKHKPDGYTFDEMTYAVREAAKTLRKESTNNKKNDDDDTNDSDIYNNHTPLTGIFHDWGVIPGTMWVNRLEKEAGDVLSNSENTTGSDNCNKIWKPDRIVFFDVLAHHSSISTHTDSIFNGLTRKEIFVTSYYKVVLAISFLLQRYVSKYLAAVCVVSNHLIMQIFHLGPCYEFDTSKALYENNDDGNVNDKNNRSLFRLIYTAYPYWILLRNMLLKVPNLQLHSDLKATPILYLYGPKKRTQFHSFGSLELLKREEKENRSLSRVAALEGTGHWFYIQRQDECLEHVLDFMNAENTFVAT
;
A
#
# COMPACT_ATOMS: atom_id res chain seq x y z
N MET A 1 -14.50 2.02 -19.17
CA MET A 1 -15.23 1.63 -17.94
C MET A 1 -14.52 0.42 -17.36
N VAL A 2 -14.07 0.50 -16.11
CA VAL A 2 -13.35 -0.61 -15.46
C VAL A 2 -14.36 -1.35 -14.58
N VAL A 3 -14.77 -2.54 -15.00
CA VAL A 3 -15.64 -3.39 -14.20
C VAL A 3 -14.86 -3.86 -12.97
N VAL A 4 -15.43 -3.66 -11.78
CA VAL A 4 -14.83 -4.09 -10.53
C VAL A 4 -15.04 -5.61 -10.41
N PRO A 5 -13.98 -6.43 -10.47
CA PRO A 5 -14.13 -7.88 -10.42
C PRO A 5 -14.57 -8.32 -9.02
N LYS A 6 -15.41 -9.35 -8.96
CA LYS A 6 -15.79 -9.96 -7.68
C LYS A 6 -14.57 -10.69 -7.08
N PRO A 7 -14.26 -10.53 -5.78
CA PRO A 7 -13.23 -11.33 -5.11
C PRO A 7 -13.63 -12.80 -5.03
N ASP A 8 -12.63 -13.69 -5.02
CA ASP A 8 -12.83 -15.13 -4.85
C ASP A 8 -13.23 -15.45 -3.39
N LYS A 9 -12.66 -14.71 -2.43
CA LYS A 9 -13.00 -14.78 -1.00
C LYS A 9 -12.75 -13.44 -0.31
N ILE A 10 -13.52 -13.14 0.74
CA ILE A 10 -13.25 -12.00 1.64
C ILE A 10 -12.99 -12.57 3.04
N VAL A 11 -11.89 -12.15 3.65
CA VAL A 11 -11.52 -12.54 5.02
C VAL A 11 -11.25 -11.31 5.88
N THR A 12 -11.42 -11.43 7.19
CA THR A 12 -11.21 -10.33 8.13
C THR A 12 -9.88 -10.45 8.86
N TYR A 13 -9.28 -9.31 9.21
CA TYR A 13 -8.06 -9.24 10.01
C TYR A 13 -8.17 -8.15 11.10
N ALA A 14 -7.34 -8.24 12.14
CA ALA A 14 -7.33 -7.29 13.25
C ALA A 14 -6.61 -5.98 12.89
N ILE A 15 -7.13 -4.84 13.33
CA ILE A 15 -6.52 -3.51 13.11
C ILE A 15 -5.63 -3.07 14.28
N SER A 16 -5.80 -3.65 15.48
CA SER A 16 -5.04 -3.27 16.68
C SER A 16 -4.46 -4.49 17.41
N SER A 17 -3.37 -4.26 18.16
CA SER A 17 -2.62 -5.28 18.91
C SER A 17 -3.33 -5.93 20.08
N SER A 18 -4.59 -5.57 20.36
CA SER A 18 -5.42 -6.32 21.30
C SER A 18 -5.66 -7.73 20.74
N GLU A 19 -4.92 -8.71 21.27
CA GLU A 19 -4.72 -10.08 20.74
C GLU A 19 -6.00 -10.93 20.55
N SER A 20 -7.18 -10.43 20.91
CA SER A 20 -8.42 -11.11 20.59
C SER A 20 -8.76 -10.92 19.11
N LEU A 21 -8.73 -12.01 18.33
CA LEU A 21 -9.29 -12.06 16.98
C LEU A 21 -10.67 -11.40 17.01
N PRO A 22 -10.91 -10.35 16.20
CA PRO A 22 -12.22 -9.74 16.13
C PRO A 22 -13.24 -10.80 15.70
N SER A 23 -14.39 -10.88 16.38
CA SER A 23 -15.54 -11.56 15.79
C SER A 23 -15.83 -10.91 14.43
N SER A 24 -16.34 -11.68 13.47
CA SER A 24 -16.75 -11.16 12.15
C SER A 24 -17.78 -10.01 12.23
N SER A 25 -18.35 -9.78 13.42
CA SER A 25 -19.28 -8.70 13.75
C SER A 25 -18.63 -7.47 14.39
N SER A 26 -17.34 -7.49 14.73
CA SER A 26 -16.70 -6.35 15.39
C SER A 26 -16.37 -5.24 14.39
N SER A 27 -16.70 -4.01 14.73
CA SER A 27 -16.46 -2.81 13.91
C SER A 27 -14.98 -2.47 13.71
N ASN A 28 -14.07 -3.20 14.35
CA ASN A 28 -12.62 -2.96 14.36
C ASN A 28 -11.82 -3.99 13.54
N ALA A 29 -12.49 -4.69 12.63
CA ALA A 29 -11.85 -5.63 11.71
C ALA A 29 -11.68 -5.01 10.32
N GLY A 30 -10.48 -5.15 9.74
CA GLY A 30 -10.24 -4.87 8.33
C GLY A 30 -10.74 -6.02 7.45
N ALA A 31 -10.89 -5.77 6.15
CA ALA A 31 -11.25 -6.79 5.17
C ALA A 31 -10.15 -6.94 4.12
N LEU A 32 -9.82 -8.19 3.83
CA LEU A 32 -8.86 -8.61 2.81
C LEU A 32 -9.61 -9.35 1.71
N TYR A 33 -9.51 -8.82 0.49
CA TYR A 33 -10.18 -9.31 -0.71
C TYR A 33 -9.21 -10.18 -1.49
N LEU A 34 -9.50 -11.46 -1.60
CA LEU A 34 -8.60 -12.48 -2.15
C LEU A 34 -8.92 -12.77 -3.61
N TYR A 35 -7.87 -12.92 -4.41
CA TYR A 35 -7.90 -13.26 -5.84
C TYR A 35 -6.84 -14.30 -6.18
N GLY A 36 -7.16 -15.22 -7.09
CA GLY A 36 -6.21 -16.22 -7.60
C GLY A 36 -6.25 -17.55 -6.84
N ASP A 37 -5.37 -18.47 -7.24
CA ASP A 37 -5.27 -19.80 -6.65
C ASP A 37 -4.48 -19.73 -5.34
N PRO A 38 -5.03 -20.14 -4.17
CA PRO A 38 -4.29 -20.20 -2.92
C PRO A 38 -3.03 -21.06 -2.95
N SER A 39 -2.92 -21.97 -3.92
CA SER A 39 -1.76 -22.83 -4.14
C SER A 39 -0.67 -22.22 -5.01
N SER A 40 -0.84 -20.96 -5.46
CA SER A 40 0.19 -20.23 -6.20
C SER A 40 1.50 -20.14 -5.42
N SER A 41 2.60 -20.32 -6.14
CA SER A 41 3.99 -20.20 -5.69
C SER A 41 4.42 -18.78 -5.36
N LYS A 42 3.59 -17.77 -5.59
CA LYS A 42 3.85 -16.37 -5.25
C LYS A 42 2.61 -15.70 -4.65
N MET A 43 2.85 -14.74 -3.77
CA MET A 43 1.80 -13.91 -3.19
C MET A 43 2.06 -12.42 -3.36
N ALA A 44 0.97 -11.64 -3.39
CA ALA A 44 1.04 -10.18 -3.33
C ALA A 44 0.00 -9.61 -2.35
N LEU A 45 0.41 -8.64 -1.54
CA LEU A 45 -0.50 -7.85 -0.70
C LEU A 45 -0.55 -6.42 -1.24
N LEU A 46 -1.73 -5.97 -1.68
CA LEU A 46 -1.97 -4.64 -2.22
C LEU A 46 -2.69 -3.79 -1.18
N CYS A 47 -2.16 -2.61 -0.87
CA CYS A 47 -2.78 -1.67 0.06
C CYS A 47 -2.99 -0.29 -0.58
N ALA A 48 -4.26 0.04 -0.82
CA ALA A 48 -4.65 1.36 -1.32
C ALA A 48 -4.48 2.45 -0.25
N GLY A 49 -3.97 3.61 -0.68
CA GLY A 49 -3.87 4.85 0.11
C GLY A 49 -4.96 5.86 -0.28
N PHE A 50 -4.85 7.10 0.20
CA PHE A 50 -5.91 8.11 0.00
C PHE A 50 -6.08 8.48 -1.48
N PRO A 51 -7.29 8.89 -1.89
CA PRO A 51 -8.58 8.72 -1.22
C PRO A 51 -9.19 7.34 -1.50
N ASP A 52 -8.39 6.39 -1.96
CA ASP A 52 -8.85 5.16 -2.56
C ASP A 52 -9.15 4.09 -1.51
N ASP A 53 -10.24 3.35 -1.74
CA ASP A 53 -10.53 2.13 -0.99
C ASP A 53 -9.99 0.90 -1.74
N HIS A 54 -10.30 -0.28 -1.22
CA HIS A 54 -9.86 -1.54 -1.81
C HIS A 54 -10.33 -1.72 -3.26
N THR A 55 -11.44 -1.09 -3.68
CA THR A 55 -12.01 -1.29 -5.03
C THR A 55 -11.07 -0.79 -6.11
N VAL A 56 -10.19 0.17 -5.78
CA VAL A 56 -9.26 0.76 -6.76
C VAL A 56 -8.31 -0.26 -7.36
N PHE A 57 -7.90 -1.22 -6.53
CA PHE A 57 -6.92 -2.22 -6.88
C PHE A 57 -7.52 -3.53 -7.36
N GLN A 58 -8.81 -3.77 -7.18
CA GLN A 58 -9.42 -5.05 -7.56
C GLN A 58 -9.21 -5.43 -9.03
N PRO A 59 -9.37 -4.51 -10.01
CA PRO A 59 -9.05 -4.81 -11.41
C PRO A 59 -7.58 -5.21 -11.61
N PHE A 60 -6.66 -4.50 -10.95
CA PHE A 60 -5.22 -4.78 -11.02
C PHE A 60 -4.88 -6.12 -10.34
N ALA A 61 -5.48 -6.39 -9.19
CA ALA A 61 -5.31 -7.64 -8.46
C ALA A 61 -5.81 -8.84 -9.26
N LYS A 62 -6.96 -8.74 -9.92
CA LYS A 62 -7.47 -9.81 -10.77
C LYS A 62 -6.58 -10.06 -11.98
N ALA A 63 -6.04 -9.01 -12.60
CA ALA A 63 -5.11 -9.14 -13.72
C ALA A 63 -3.75 -9.73 -13.27
N LEU A 64 -3.29 -9.37 -12.07
CA LEU A 64 -2.09 -9.93 -11.45
C LEU A 64 -2.29 -11.41 -11.09
N SER A 65 -3.46 -11.79 -10.57
CA SER A 65 -3.72 -13.15 -10.13
C SER A 65 -3.73 -14.18 -11.26
N ILE A 66 -4.01 -13.75 -12.49
CA ILE A 66 -4.02 -14.60 -13.69
C ILE A 66 -2.69 -14.59 -14.46
N GLY A 67 -1.66 -13.91 -13.96
CA GLY A 67 -0.32 -13.91 -14.58
C GLY A 67 -0.16 -12.99 -15.79
N GLY A 68 -0.98 -11.93 -15.90
CA GLY A 68 -0.96 -10.98 -17.01
C GLY A 68 -2.32 -10.90 -17.69
N GLY A 69 -2.73 -9.72 -18.16
CA GLY A 69 -4.05 -9.46 -18.73
C GLY A 69 -4.38 -10.28 -20.00
N ALA A 70 -5.26 -9.76 -20.87
CA ALA A 70 -5.76 -10.49 -22.05
C ALA A 70 -4.67 -11.10 -22.99
N LYS A 71 -3.41 -10.66 -22.87
CA LYS A 71 -2.25 -11.14 -23.62
C LYS A 71 -1.53 -12.37 -23.02
N ALA A 72 -1.83 -12.79 -21.79
CA ALA A 72 -1.17 -13.93 -21.14
C ALA A 72 -1.78 -15.30 -21.51
N LYS A 73 -2.85 -15.32 -22.33
CA LYS A 73 -3.56 -16.55 -22.72
C LYS A 73 -2.72 -17.58 -23.49
N ASP A 74 -1.55 -17.19 -23.99
CA ASP A 74 -0.70 -18.05 -24.82
C ASP A 74 0.53 -18.64 -24.07
N LYS A 75 0.66 -18.44 -22.75
CA LYS A 75 1.73 -19.03 -21.95
C LYS A 75 1.18 -19.99 -20.89
N ASP A 76 1.12 -21.26 -21.26
CA ASP A 76 0.63 -22.43 -20.51
C ASP A 76 1.32 -22.72 -19.15
N ASN A 77 2.16 -21.85 -18.57
CA ASN A 77 3.03 -22.24 -17.44
C ASN A 77 3.18 -21.20 -16.30
N GLY A 78 2.32 -20.18 -16.22
CA GLY A 78 2.33 -19.26 -15.07
C GLY A 78 1.39 -19.73 -13.97
N ASP A 79 1.91 -20.12 -12.80
CA ASP A 79 1.16 -20.52 -11.58
C ASP A 79 0.31 -19.39 -10.94
N GLY A 80 -0.03 -18.35 -11.70
CA GLY A 80 -0.72 -17.16 -11.21
C GLY A 80 0.00 -16.50 -10.04
N ILE A 81 -0.70 -15.61 -9.35
CA ILE A 81 -0.27 -15.02 -8.08
C ILE A 81 -1.48 -15.05 -7.15
N PHE A 82 -1.28 -15.45 -5.90
CA PHE A 82 -2.32 -15.32 -4.89
C PHE A 82 -2.30 -13.93 -4.28
N VAL A 83 -3.35 -13.15 -4.53
CA VAL A 83 -3.37 -11.71 -4.28
C VAL A 83 -4.37 -11.36 -3.18
N GLY A 84 -3.92 -10.64 -2.15
CA GLY A 84 -4.78 -10.00 -1.17
C GLY A 84 -4.85 -8.48 -1.41
N VAL A 85 -6.05 -7.91 -1.43
CA VAL A 85 -6.27 -6.47 -1.54
C VAL A 85 -6.87 -5.94 -0.24
N MET A 86 -6.25 -4.90 0.31
CA MET A 86 -6.73 -4.15 1.45
C MET A 86 -6.70 -2.64 1.15
N CYS A 87 -7.28 -1.87 2.05
CA CYS A 87 -7.07 -0.43 2.12
C CYS A 87 -6.73 -0.02 3.55
N LEU A 88 -6.40 1.25 3.76
CA LEU A 88 -6.21 1.75 5.11
C LEU A 88 -7.47 1.57 5.96
N PRO A 89 -7.33 1.28 7.27
CA PRO A 89 -8.43 1.23 8.21
C PRO A 89 -9.44 2.38 8.06
N GLY A 90 -10.69 2.03 7.81
CA GLY A 90 -11.79 2.97 7.65
C GLY A 90 -11.88 3.67 6.30
N PHE A 91 -11.08 3.24 5.32
CA PHE A 91 -11.24 3.68 3.94
C PHE A 91 -12.29 2.85 3.22
N ASP A 92 -12.51 1.59 3.61
CA ASP A 92 -13.59 0.76 3.13
C ASP A 92 -14.94 1.22 3.70
N ASP A 93 -16.00 1.12 2.88
CA ASP A 93 -17.38 1.32 3.32
C ASP A 93 -18.15 0.07 2.96
N ARG A 94 -18.44 -0.76 3.97
CA ARG A 94 -19.05 -2.09 3.79
C ARG A 94 -20.40 -2.14 4.51
N PRO A 95 -21.41 -1.35 4.07
CA PRO A 95 -22.71 -1.35 4.72
C PRO A 95 -23.40 -2.72 4.64
N LYS A 96 -23.15 -3.50 3.58
CA LYS A 96 -23.65 -4.88 3.41
C LYS A 96 -23.10 -5.83 4.49
N ASP A 97 -21.90 -5.55 5.01
CA ASP A 97 -21.27 -6.29 6.11
C ASP A 97 -21.58 -5.67 7.49
N ASN A 98 -22.49 -4.69 7.57
CA ASN A 98 -22.79 -3.91 8.78
C ASN A 98 -21.58 -3.10 9.31
N VAL A 99 -20.60 -2.79 8.45
CA VAL A 99 -19.42 -1.95 8.72
C VAL A 99 -19.43 -0.73 7.78
N PRO A 100 -20.41 0.19 7.91
CA PRO A 100 -20.36 1.45 7.18
C PRO A 100 -19.26 2.35 7.73
N TRP A 101 -18.79 3.30 6.92
CA TRP A 101 -17.66 4.16 7.29
C TRP A 101 -17.88 4.93 8.62
N THR A 102 -19.13 5.21 8.97
CA THR A 102 -19.55 5.89 10.19
C THR A 102 -19.36 5.08 11.48
N LYS A 103 -19.11 3.77 11.38
CA LYS A 103 -18.82 2.89 12.53
C LYS A 103 -17.33 2.77 12.84
N HIS A 104 -16.45 3.29 11.99
CA HIS A 104 -15.02 3.32 12.30
C HIS A 104 -14.70 4.34 13.40
N LYS A 105 -13.49 4.21 13.97
CA LYS A 105 -12.99 5.08 15.02
C LYS A 105 -13.10 6.56 14.60
N PRO A 106 -13.87 7.40 15.32
CA PRO A 106 -14.10 8.80 14.91
C PRO A 106 -12.81 9.61 14.71
N ASP A 107 -11.78 9.33 15.53
CA ASP A 107 -10.47 10.00 15.47
C ASP A 107 -9.55 9.51 14.34
N GLY A 108 -10.04 8.59 13.50
CA GLY A 108 -9.20 7.85 12.56
C GLY A 108 -8.28 6.88 13.28
N TYR A 109 -7.30 6.35 12.53
CA TYR A 109 -6.37 5.34 13.02
C TYR A 109 -4.95 5.91 13.05
N THR A 110 -4.15 5.59 14.06
CA THR A 110 -2.75 6.04 14.14
C THR A 110 -1.88 5.38 13.07
N PHE A 111 -0.68 5.90 12.81
CA PHE A 111 0.29 5.20 11.94
C PHE A 111 0.64 3.80 12.48
N ASP A 112 0.67 3.61 13.81
CA ASP A 112 0.91 2.29 14.41
C ASP A 112 -0.23 1.32 14.14
N GLU A 113 -1.49 1.75 14.28
CA GLU A 113 -2.67 0.96 13.96
C GLU A 113 -2.70 0.61 12.46
N MET A 114 -2.35 1.57 11.58
CA MET A 114 -2.26 1.30 10.14
C MET A 114 -1.15 0.31 9.80
N THR A 115 0.03 0.43 10.41
CA THR A 115 1.14 -0.54 10.24
C THR A 115 0.77 -1.93 10.75
N TYR A 116 0.09 -2.00 11.90
CA TYR A 116 -0.41 -3.26 12.44
C TYR A 116 -1.42 -3.92 11.50
N ALA A 117 -2.36 -3.14 10.96
CA ALA A 117 -3.33 -3.62 9.99
C ALA A 117 -2.66 -4.26 8.75
N VAL A 118 -1.61 -3.62 8.20
CA VAL A 118 -0.83 -4.20 7.08
C VAL A 118 -0.20 -5.54 7.47
N ARG A 119 0.41 -5.62 8.66
CA ARG A 119 1.04 -6.84 9.16
C ARG A 119 0.03 -7.98 9.35
N GLU A 120 -1.13 -7.70 9.96
CA GLU A 120 -2.15 -8.73 10.17
C GLU A 120 -2.85 -9.15 8.88
N ALA A 121 -3.00 -8.23 7.92
CA ALA A 121 -3.45 -8.57 6.57
C ALA A 121 -2.46 -9.53 5.87
N ALA A 122 -1.15 -9.27 5.97
CA ALA A 122 -0.12 -10.16 5.42
C ALA A 122 -0.15 -11.56 6.06
N LYS A 123 -0.28 -11.64 7.39
CA LYS A 123 -0.45 -12.91 8.12
C LYS A 123 -1.72 -13.65 7.70
N THR A 124 -2.81 -12.91 7.51
CA THR A 124 -4.09 -13.47 7.08
C THR A 124 -3.99 -14.01 5.64
N LEU A 125 -3.36 -13.28 4.72
CA LEU A 125 -3.08 -13.74 3.36
C LEU A 125 -2.26 -15.04 3.38
N ARG A 126 -1.21 -15.07 4.20
CA ARG A 126 -0.37 -16.26 4.38
C ARG A 126 -1.17 -17.47 4.86
N LYS A 127 -2.01 -17.30 5.89
CA LYS A 127 -2.85 -18.36 6.46
C LYS A 127 -3.80 -18.97 5.42
N GLU A 128 -4.22 -18.17 4.46
CA GLU A 128 -5.11 -18.57 3.38
C GLU A 128 -4.36 -19.27 2.23
N SER A 129 -3.04 -19.15 2.13
CA SER A 129 -2.24 -19.87 1.13
C SER A 129 -2.13 -21.36 1.47
N THR A 130 -2.18 -22.20 0.44
CA THR A 130 -2.10 -23.67 0.51
C THR A 130 -0.84 -24.24 -0.15
N ASN A 131 -0.03 -23.41 -0.81
CA ASN A 131 1.16 -23.86 -1.54
C ASN A 131 2.14 -24.64 -0.65
N ASN A 132 2.23 -24.30 0.63
CA ASN A 132 3.12 -24.96 1.59
C ASN A 132 2.63 -26.34 2.04
N LYS A 133 1.36 -26.72 1.80
CA LYS A 133 0.77 -27.97 2.30
C LYS A 133 0.99 -29.19 1.40
N LYS A 134 1.61 -29.02 0.22
CA LYS A 134 1.76 -30.11 -0.77
C LYS A 134 2.82 -31.16 -0.39
N ASN A 135 3.62 -30.94 0.64
CA ASN A 135 4.71 -31.84 1.04
C ASN A 135 4.45 -32.57 2.39
N ASP A 136 3.29 -32.39 3.03
CA ASP A 136 3.01 -32.94 4.37
C ASP A 136 2.67 -34.46 4.37
N ASP A 137 2.65 -35.12 3.20
CA ASP A 137 2.43 -36.59 3.10
C ASP A 137 3.73 -37.40 3.30
N ASP A 138 4.88 -36.75 3.49
CA ASP A 138 6.14 -37.43 3.82
C ASP A 138 6.44 -37.18 5.31
N ASP A 139 6.61 -38.26 6.08
CA ASP A 139 6.81 -38.36 7.55
C ASP A 139 8.14 -37.71 8.03
N THR A 140 8.66 -36.74 7.26
CA THR A 140 9.92 -36.04 7.48
C THR A 140 9.74 -34.89 8.45
N ASN A 141 10.35 -35.06 9.64
CA ASN A 141 10.70 -34.04 10.65
C ASN A 141 10.16 -32.62 10.42
N ASP A 142 9.32 -32.15 11.35
CA ASP A 142 8.76 -30.78 11.51
C ASP A 142 9.73 -29.61 11.24
N SER A 143 11.05 -29.84 11.18
CA SER A 143 12.06 -28.82 10.90
C SER A 143 12.10 -28.31 9.45
N ASP A 144 11.64 -29.08 8.45
CA ASP A 144 11.75 -28.68 7.02
C ASP A 144 10.55 -27.92 6.47
N ILE A 145 9.40 -27.94 7.17
CA ILE A 145 8.19 -27.16 6.83
C ILE A 145 8.47 -25.65 6.79
N TYR A 146 9.50 -25.19 7.51
CA TYR A 146 9.86 -23.78 7.64
C TYR A 146 10.74 -23.21 6.52
N ASN A 147 11.24 -24.06 5.61
CA ASN A 147 12.13 -23.67 4.51
C ASN A 147 11.41 -23.36 3.20
N ASN A 148 10.16 -23.81 3.02
CA ASN A 148 9.41 -23.58 1.79
C ASN A 148 8.48 -22.35 1.93
N HIS A 149 9.06 -21.14 1.98
CA HIS A 149 8.28 -19.92 2.10
C HIS A 149 7.80 -19.43 0.72
N THR A 150 6.50 -19.48 0.46
CA THR A 150 5.90 -18.83 -0.72
C THR A 150 6.26 -17.32 -0.72
N PRO A 151 7.01 -16.78 -1.69
CA PRO A 151 7.46 -15.39 -1.64
C PRO A 151 6.31 -14.39 -1.61
N LEU A 152 6.45 -13.32 -0.83
CA LEU A 152 5.47 -12.26 -0.67
C LEU A 152 5.99 -10.92 -1.20
N THR A 153 5.22 -10.31 -2.10
CA THR A 153 5.44 -8.93 -2.55
C THR A 153 4.42 -7.98 -1.90
N GLY A 154 4.89 -6.96 -1.20
CA GLY A 154 4.04 -5.87 -0.71
C GLY A 154 3.92 -4.75 -1.75
N ILE A 155 2.70 -4.37 -2.12
CA ILE A 155 2.41 -3.32 -3.12
C ILE A 155 1.60 -2.21 -2.43
N PHE A 156 2.14 -1.00 -2.38
CA PHE A 156 1.54 0.10 -1.61
C PHE A 156 1.37 1.35 -2.45
N HIS A 157 0.20 1.98 -2.38
CA HIS A 157 -0.10 3.23 -3.08
C HIS A 157 -0.38 4.38 -2.12
N ASP A 158 0.06 5.59 -2.49
CA ASP A 158 -0.16 6.83 -1.76
C ASP A 158 0.10 6.69 -0.25
N TRP A 159 -0.86 7.01 0.62
CA TRP A 159 -0.72 6.83 2.06
C TRP A 159 -0.50 5.40 2.53
N GLY A 160 -0.83 4.39 1.71
CA GLY A 160 -0.48 2.99 1.99
C GLY A 160 1.02 2.75 2.05
N VAL A 161 1.83 3.61 1.40
CA VAL A 161 3.29 3.54 1.44
C VAL A 161 3.81 3.75 2.86
N ILE A 162 3.21 4.65 3.64
CA ILE A 162 3.66 4.95 5.00
C ILE A 162 3.61 3.72 5.92
N PRO A 163 2.45 3.07 6.15
CA PRO A 163 2.40 1.89 6.99
C PRO A 163 3.13 0.70 6.38
N GLY A 164 3.22 0.58 5.04
CA GLY A 164 4.03 -0.43 4.36
C GLY A 164 5.52 -0.28 4.67
N THR A 165 6.08 0.92 4.54
CA THR A 165 7.47 1.23 4.90
C THR A 165 7.72 1.00 6.39
N MET A 166 6.82 1.48 7.26
CA MET A 166 6.95 1.29 8.71
C MET A 166 6.88 -0.20 9.10
N TRP A 167 6.10 -1.01 8.39
CA TRP A 167 6.03 -2.46 8.60
C TRP A 167 7.37 -3.12 8.31
N VAL A 168 7.97 -2.86 7.14
CA VAL A 168 9.27 -3.43 6.75
C VAL A 168 10.37 -3.01 7.74
N ASN A 169 10.46 -1.73 8.08
CA ASN A 169 11.46 -1.23 9.02
C ASN A 169 11.37 -1.88 10.42
N ARG A 170 10.15 -2.13 10.90
CA ARG A 170 9.96 -2.81 12.19
C ARG A 170 10.47 -4.24 12.14
N LEU A 171 10.17 -4.95 11.06
CA LEU A 171 10.61 -6.32 10.89
C LEU A 171 12.14 -6.43 10.73
N GLU A 172 12.78 -5.48 10.05
CA GLU A 172 14.26 -5.44 10.00
C GLU A 172 14.87 -5.27 11.39
N LYS A 173 14.29 -4.37 12.20
CA LYS A 173 14.74 -4.15 13.58
C LYS A 173 14.53 -5.40 14.44
N GLU A 174 13.34 -5.98 14.39
CA GLU A 174 13.01 -7.21 15.12
C GLU A 174 13.97 -8.35 14.72
N ALA A 175 14.33 -8.45 13.43
CA ALA A 175 15.26 -9.49 12.95
C ALA A 175 16.69 -9.28 13.49
N GLY A 176 17.16 -8.04 13.52
CA GLY A 176 18.46 -7.71 14.12
C GLY A 176 18.50 -7.95 15.64
N ASP A 177 17.40 -7.63 16.34
CA ASP A 177 17.27 -7.86 17.79
C ASP A 177 17.25 -9.38 18.09
N VAL A 178 16.65 -10.21 17.25
CA VAL A 178 16.67 -11.68 17.39
C VAL A 178 18.08 -12.23 17.15
N LEU A 179 18.75 -11.80 16.08
CA LEU A 179 20.12 -12.26 15.76
C LEU A 179 21.13 -11.92 16.87
N SER A 180 21.01 -10.71 17.45
CA SER A 180 21.89 -10.27 18.53
C SER A 180 21.63 -10.96 19.88
N ASN A 181 20.41 -11.42 20.14
CA ASN A 181 20.04 -12.12 21.39
C ASN A 181 20.08 -13.66 21.27
N SER A 182 20.21 -14.21 20.06
CA SER A 182 20.24 -15.64 19.77
C SER A 182 21.46 -16.38 20.34
N GLU A 183 22.51 -15.68 20.81
CA GLU A 183 23.65 -16.34 21.47
C GLU A 183 23.28 -16.96 22.82
N ASN A 184 22.12 -16.62 23.42
CA ASN A 184 21.73 -17.08 24.76
C ASN A 184 20.33 -17.75 24.87
N THR A 185 19.60 -17.95 23.77
CA THR A 185 18.24 -18.52 23.81
C THR A 185 18.18 -19.91 23.17
N THR A 186 18.43 -20.93 23.97
CA THR A 186 18.16 -22.35 23.67
C THR A 186 16.69 -22.67 23.98
N GLY A 187 15.75 -22.29 23.13
CA GLY A 187 14.34 -22.56 23.41
C GLY A 187 13.41 -22.37 22.21
N SER A 188 12.51 -23.32 22.01
CA SER A 188 11.62 -23.53 20.86
C SER A 188 10.54 -22.45 20.60
N ASP A 189 10.60 -21.30 21.27
CA ASP A 189 9.58 -20.24 21.17
C ASP A 189 9.89 -19.17 20.08
N ASN A 190 11.00 -19.33 19.34
CA ASN A 190 11.36 -18.46 18.19
C ASN A 190 10.46 -18.67 16.94
N CYS A 191 9.37 -19.43 17.05
CA CYS A 191 8.49 -19.79 15.92
C CYS A 191 7.56 -18.66 15.43
N ASN A 192 7.52 -17.50 16.09
CA ASN A 192 6.95 -16.29 15.48
C ASN A 192 7.98 -15.68 14.51
N LYS A 193 8.34 -16.45 13.46
CA LYS A 193 9.24 -16.03 12.40
C LYS A 193 8.76 -14.68 11.87
N ILE A 194 9.63 -13.69 11.90
CA ILE A 194 9.36 -12.32 11.49
C ILE A 194 9.06 -12.35 9.98
N TRP A 195 7.76 -12.27 9.64
CA TRP A 195 7.30 -12.40 8.25
C TRP A 195 7.46 -11.08 7.50
N LYS A 196 8.65 -10.87 6.94
CA LYS A 196 8.92 -9.74 6.04
C LYS A 196 8.51 -10.05 4.60
N PRO A 197 8.03 -9.07 3.83
CA PRO A 197 7.91 -9.23 2.40
C PRO A 197 9.30 -9.43 1.78
N ASP A 198 9.39 -10.27 0.76
CA ASP A 198 10.61 -10.49 -0.01
C ASP A 198 10.88 -9.32 -0.96
N ARG A 199 9.82 -8.64 -1.41
CA ARG A 199 9.89 -7.54 -2.38
C ARG A 199 8.86 -6.47 -2.06
N ILE A 200 9.19 -5.23 -2.38
CA ILE A 200 8.29 -4.09 -2.20
C ILE A 200 8.08 -3.38 -3.52
N VAL A 201 6.82 -3.00 -3.77
CA VAL A 201 6.44 -2.12 -4.86
C VAL A 201 5.77 -0.88 -4.26
N PHE A 202 6.29 0.30 -4.62
CA PHE A 202 5.68 1.57 -4.25
C PHE A 202 5.09 2.24 -5.47
N PHE A 203 3.81 2.59 -5.37
CA PHE A 203 3.09 3.35 -6.38
C PHE A 203 2.96 4.80 -5.92
N ASP A 204 3.54 5.68 -6.74
CA ASP A 204 3.41 7.14 -6.75
C ASP A 204 4.04 7.91 -5.59
N VAL A 205 4.10 7.31 -4.39
CA VAL A 205 4.74 7.87 -3.20
C VAL A 205 6.01 7.08 -2.89
N LEU A 206 7.06 7.78 -2.48
CA LEU A 206 8.31 7.15 -2.05
C LEU A 206 8.80 7.81 -0.76
N ALA A 207 9.02 7.00 0.28
CA ALA A 207 9.55 7.49 1.56
C ALA A 207 10.98 8.06 1.41
N HIS A 208 11.41 8.87 2.37
CA HIS A 208 12.77 9.42 2.38
C HIS A 208 13.82 8.33 2.59
N HIS A 209 15.03 8.47 2.05
CA HIS A 209 16.11 7.52 2.30
C HIS A 209 16.61 7.68 3.75
N SER A 210 17.20 6.61 4.30
CA SER A 210 17.87 6.68 5.59
C SER A 210 19.12 7.58 5.52
N SER A 211 19.31 8.43 6.53
CA SER A 211 20.49 9.31 6.65
C SER A 211 21.81 8.55 6.82
N ILE A 212 21.76 7.24 7.06
CA ILE A 212 22.94 6.38 7.14
C ILE A 212 23.57 6.18 5.74
N SER A 213 22.83 6.44 4.66
CA SER A 213 23.38 6.45 3.30
C SER A 213 24.27 7.69 3.11
N THR A 214 25.57 7.52 3.32
CA THR A 214 26.64 8.55 3.28
C THR A 214 26.88 9.19 1.90
N HIS A 215 25.97 9.09 0.94
CA HIS A 215 26.28 9.30 -0.48
C HIS A 215 25.30 10.18 -1.27
N THR A 216 24.64 11.15 -0.64
CA THR A 216 23.63 11.99 -1.33
C THR A 216 23.73 13.49 -1.02
N ASP A 217 24.93 14.06 -0.96
CA ASP A 217 25.10 15.49 -0.62
C ASP A 217 25.05 16.48 -1.81
N SER A 218 24.98 16.04 -3.08
CA SER A 218 25.26 16.98 -4.20
C SER A 218 24.23 17.10 -5.33
N ILE A 219 23.05 16.48 -5.26
CA ILE A 219 22.04 16.60 -6.32
C ILE A 219 20.66 16.90 -5.72
N PHE A 220 20.49 18.10 -5.17
CA PHE A 220 19.18 18.59 -4.74
C PHE A 220 18.76 19.80 -5.58
N ASN A 221 18.17 19.55 -6.75
CA ASN A 221 17.15 20.46 -7.25
C ASN A 221 15.90 20.20 -6.39
N GLY A 222 15.81 20.91 -5.26
CA GLY A 222 14.68 20.79 -4.34
C GLY A 222 13.36 21.16 -5.01
N LEU A 223 12.25 20.78 -4.37
CA LEU A 223 10.91 21.21 -4.77
C LEU A 223 10.88 22.74 -4.92
N THR A 224 10.27 23.22 -6.00
CA THR A 224 10.04 24.65 -6.19
C THR A 224 9.21 25.21 -5.03
N ARG A 225 9.35 26.52 -4.73
CA ARG A 225 8.51 27.18 -3.71
C ARG A 225 7.02 26.96 -3.96
N LYS A 226 6.62 26.91 -5.24
CA LYS A 226 5.25 26.61 -5.66
C LYS A 226 4.83 25.20 -5.26
N GLU A 227 5.64 24.19 -5.54
CA GLU A 227 5.34 22.79 -5.15
C GLU A 227 5.28 22.62 -3.64
N ILE A 228 6.19 23.25 -2.89
CA ILE A 228 6.18 23.24 -1.42
C ILE A 228 4.86 23.85 -0.92
N PHE A 229 4.48 25.02 -1.45
CA PHE A 229 3.23 25.67 -1.09
C PHE A 229 2.01 24.83 -1.42
N VAL A 230 1.91 24.33 -2.67
CA VAL A 230 0.81 23.47 -3.14
C VAL A 230 0.65 22.24 -2.25
N THR A 231 1.75 21.54 -2.01
CA THR A 231 1.77 20.33 -1.18
C THR A 231 1.31 20.64 0.25
N SER A 232 1.84 21.70 0.84
CA SER A 232 1.54 22.06 2.22
C SER A 232 0.10 22.53 2.37
N TYR A 233 -0.37 23.39 1.46
CA TYR A 233 -1.72 23.90 1.46
C TYR A 233 -2.75 22.77 1.32
N TYR A 234 -2.55 21.87 0.34
CA TYR A 234 -3.40 20.69 0.15
C TYR A 234 -3.49 19.82 1.41
N LYS A 235 -2.34 19.49 2.02
CA LYS A 235 -2.28 18.69 3.25
C LYS A 235 -3.01 19.37 4.42
N VAL A 236 -2.82 20.69 4.58
CA VAL A 236 -3.46 21.48 5.63
C VAL A 236 -4.97 21.55 5.44
N VAL A 237 -5.44 21.78 4.22
CA VAL A 237 -6.89 21.82 3.90
C VAL A 237 -7.55 20.50 4.27
N LEU A 238 -6.96 19.37 3.89
CA LEU A 238 -7.49 18.04 4.21
C LEU A 238 -7.46 17.75 5.72
N ALA A 239 -6.36 18.09 6.40
CA ALA A 239 -6.25 17.95 7.85
C ALA A 239 -7.29 18.79 8.61
N ILE A 240 -7.47 20.06 8.24
CA ILE A 240 -8.47 20.96 8.84
C ILE A 240 -9.88 20.45 8.56
N SER A 241 -10.15 19.97 7.35
CA SER A 241 -11.46 19.44 7.00
C SER A 241 -11.82 18.22 7.84
N PHE A 242 -10.87 17.29 8.04
CA PHE A 242 -11.06 16.18 8.96
C PHE A 242 -11.35 16.66 10.39
N LEU A 243 -10.57 17.63 10.90
CA LEU A 243 -10.76 18.20 12.23
C LEU A 243 -12.13 18.89 12.40
N LEU A 244 -12.56 19.67 11.41
CA LEU A 244 -13.88 20.29 11.38
C LEU A 244 -14.99 19.23 11.42
N GLN A 245 -14.86 18.17 10.63
CA GLN A 245 -15.85 17.09 10.61
C GLN A 245 -15.91 16.39 11.97
N ARG A 246 -14.76 16.18 12.61
CA ARG A 246 -14.63 15.44 13.86
C ARG A 246 -15.13 16.21 15.08
N TYR A 247 -14.82 17.51 15.17
CA TYR A 247 -15.01 18.29 16.40
C TYR A 247 -16.01 19.44 16.28
N VAL A 248 -16.46 19.79 15.06
CA VAL A 248 -17.32 20.97 14.85
C VAL A 248 -18.60 20.61 14.09
N SER A 249 -18.48 20.31 12.79
CA SER A 249 -19.61 19.98 11.92
C SER A 249 -19.12 19.41 10.59
N LYS A 250 -19.71 18.27 10.17
CA LYS A 250 -19.49 17.68 8.85
C LYS A 250 -19.84 18.65 7.70
N TYR A 251 -20.81 19.54 7.89
CA TYR A 251 -21.21 20.51 6.86
C TYR A 251 -20.19 21.63 6.70
N LEU A 252 -19.62 22.12 7.81
CA LEU A 252 -18.52 23.10 7.76
C LEU A 252 -17.27 22.50 7.12
N ALA A 253 -16.99 21.23 7.41
CA ALA A 253 -15.92 20.49 6.74
C ALA A 253 -16.13 20.38 5.22
N ALA A 254 -17.36 20.07 4.79
CA ALA A 254 -17.71 20.05 3.37
C ALA A 254 -17.51 21.42 2.70
N VAL A 255 -17.96 22.50 3.33
CA VAL A 255 -17.72 23.87 2.85
C VAL A 255 -16.21 24.16 2.76
N CYS A 256 -15.43 23.72 3.76
CA CYS A 256 -13.98 23.88 3.76
C CYS A 256 -13.33 23.15 2.57
N VAL A 257 -13.61 21.87 2.37
CA VAL A 257 -13.04 21.09 1.25
C VAL A 257 -13.43 21.69 -0.10
N VAL A 258 -14.72 21.96 -0.31
CA VAL A 258 -15.24 22.44 -1.61
C VAL A 258 -14.69 23.82 -1.94
N SER A 259 -14.69 24.76 -0.99
CA SER A 259 -14.18 26.11 -1.24
C SER A 259 -12.67 26.12 -1.49
N ASN A 260 -11.88 25.34 -0.74
CA ASN A 260 -10.44 25.26 -0.99
C ASN A 260 -10.11 24.48 -2.27
N HIS A 261 -10.89 23.46 -2.66
CA HIS A 261 -10.72 22.82 -3.97
C HIS A 261 -11.02 23.78 -5.12
N LEU A 262 -12.07 24.61 -5.00
CA LEU A 262 -12.38 25.64 -5.98
C LEU A 262 -11.22 26.65 -6.10
N ILE A 263 -10.66 27.11 -4.98
CA ILE A 263 -9.46 27.96 -4.96
C ILE A 263 -8.30 27.26 -5.67
N MET A 264 -8.02 25.99 -5.35
CA MET A 264 -6.97 25.22 -6.02
C MET A 264 -7.19 25.09 -7.53
N GLN A 265 -8.42 24.93 -7.98
CA GLN A 265 -8.76 24.85 -9.40
C GLN A 265 -8.55 26.19 -10.10
N ILE A 266 -9.11 27.28 -9.56
CA ILE A 266 -9.02 28.64 -10.12
C ILE A 266 -7.56 29.09 -10.26
N PHE A 267 -6.74 28.85 -9.23
CA PHE A 267 -5.34 29.25 -9.23
C PHE A 267 -4.40 28.19 -9.82
N HIS A 268 -4.94 27.08 -10.32
CA HIS A 268 -4.15 25.97 -10.85
C HIS A 268 -3.08 25.49 -9.83
N LEU A 269 -3.50 25.33 -8.58
CA LEU A 269 -2.73 24.88 -7.42
C LEU A 269 -3.08 23.47 -6.97
N GLY A 270 -3.91 22.72 -7.73
CA GLY A 270 -4.10 21.30 -7.46
C GLY A 270 -2.79 20.51 -7.58
N PRO A 271 -2.60 19.40 -6.84
CA PRO A 271 -1.40 18.58 -6.97
C PRO A 271 -1.35 17.77 -8.29
N CYS A 272 -2.53 17.51 -8.87
CA CYS A 272 -2.71 16.73 -10.08
C CYS A 272 -3.20 17.62 -11.24
N TYR A 273 -2.97 17.18 -12.48
CA TYR A 273 -3.58 17.84 -13.64
C TYR A 273 -5.04 17.40 -13.82
N GLU A 274 -5.80 18.14 -14.61
CA GLU A 274 -7.21 17.85 -14.85
C GLU A 274 -7.42 16.45 -15.43
N PHE A 275 -6.62 16.02 -16.43
CA PHE A 275 -6.73 14.69 -17.03
C PHE A 275 -6.59 13.53 -16.03
N ASP A 276 -5.89 13.77 -14.92
CA ASP A 276 -5.64 12.81 -13.86
C ASP A 276 -6.87 12.65 -12.96
N THR A 277 -7.69 13.69 -12.86
CA THR A 277 -8.88 13.77 -12.01
C THR A 277 -10.21 13.70 -12.78
N SER A 278 -10.20 13.98 -14.09
CA SER A 278 -11.40 14.13 -14.93
C SER A 278 -11.88 12.82 -15.54
N LYS A 279 -10.99 11.84 -15.71
CA LYS A 279 -11.43 10.45 -15.87
C LYS A 279 -11.89 10.00 -14.50
N ALA A 280 -13.17 10.16 -14.18
CA ALA A 280 -13.71 9.56 -12.97
C ALA A 280 -13.32 8.08 -13.02
N LEU A 281 -12.42 7.69 -12.12
CA LEU A 281 -11.85 6.34 -12.06
C LEU A 281 -12.96 5.27 -11.98
N TYR A 282 -14.14 5.72 -11.55
CA TYR A 282 -15.40 4.99 -11.47
C TYR A 282 -16.54 5.92 -11.93
N GLU A 283 -16.65 6.25 -13.22
CA GLU A 283 -17.94 6.71 -13.74
C GLU A 283 -18.92 5.52 -13.64
N ASN A 284 -19.75 5.57 -12.59
CA ASN A 284 -20.94 4.79 -12.32
C ASN A 284 -20.95 3.36 -12.92
N ASN A 285 -20.69 2.35 -12.08
CA ASN A 285 -21.38 1.07 -12.21
C ASN A 285 -22.87 1.32 -11.91
N ASP A 286 -23.54 2.01 -12.83
CA ASP A 286 -24.98 2.16 -12.89
C ASP A 286 -25.53 0.83 -13.45
N ASP A 287 -25.37 -0.25 -12.68
CA ASP A 287 -25.99 -1.55 -12.98
C ASP A 287 -27.52 -1.49 -12.77
N GLY A 288 -28.14 -0.32 -12.98
CA GLY A 288 -29.56 -0.03 -12.75
C GLY A 288 -29.99 -0.05 -11.29
N ASN A 289 -29.12 -0.41 -10.34
CA ASN A 289 -29.45 -0.46 -8.93
C ASN A 289 -29.23 0.90 -8.27
N VAL A 290 -30.22 1.79 -8.44
CA VAL A 290 -30.30 3.16 -7.92
C VAL A 290 -29.99 3.26 -6.41
N ASN A 291 -30.03 2.15 -5.67
CA ASN A 291 -29.70 2.08 -4.24
C ASN A 291 -28.20 1.97 -3.92
N ASP A 292 -27.31 1.71 -4.89
CA ASP A 292 -25.84 1.74 -4.68
C ASP A 292 -25.21 3.11 -5.05
N LYS A 293 -26.04 4.16 -5.19
CA LYS A 293 -25.62 5.59 -5.29
C LYS A 293 -24.88 6.12 -4.05
N ASN A 294 -24.43 5.26 -3.15
CA ASN A 294 -23.50 5.58 -2.06
C ASN A 294 -22.05 5.80 -2.55
N ASN A 295 -21.85 6.00 -3.86
CA ASN A 295 -20.61 6.45 -4.48
C ASN A 295 -20.02 7.64 -3.73
N ARG A 296 -18.99 7.35 -2.92
CA ARG A 296 -18.06 8.26 -2.24
C ARG A 296 -18.73 9.54 -1.72
N SER A 297 -19.53 9.41 -0.66
CA SER A 297 -20.01 10.57 0.11
C SER A 297 -18.85 11.52 0.40
N LEU A 298 -19.03 12.82 0.16
CA LEU A 298 -18.03 13.84 0.50
C LEU A 298 -17.60 13.74 1.98
N PHE A 299 -18.50 13.35 2.88
CA PHE A 299 -18.19 13.16 4.30
C PHE A 299 -17.27 11.95 4.55
N ARG A 300 -17.39 10.90 3.73
CA ARG A 300 -16.46 9.76 3.77
C ARG A 300 -15.09 10.19 3.25
N LEU A 301 -15.01 10.93 2.14
CA LEU A 301 -13.75 11.49 1.63
C LEU A 301 -13.04 12.37 2.69
N ILE A 302 -13.82 13.18 3.41
CA ILE A 302 -13.28 14.01 4.50
C ILE A 302 -12.83 13.13 5.67
N TYR A 303 -13.57 12.08 6.02
CA TYR A 303 -13.17 11.14 7.07
C TYR A 303 -11.83 10.45 6.72
N THR A 304 -11.66 10.00 5.48
CA THR A 304 -10.41 9.33 5.03
C THR A 304 -9.21 10.28 4.98
N ALA A 305 -9.40 11.58 5.17
CA ALA A 305 -8.31 12.54 5.32
C ALA A 305 -7.61 12.50 6.70
N TYR A 306 -8.00 11.60 7.62
CA TYR A 306 -7.36 11.46 8.93
C TYR A 306 -5.82 11.29 8.90
N PRO A 307 -5.17 10.64 7.90
CA PRO A 307 -3.71 10.56 7.85
C PRO A 307 -3.04 11.93 7.72
N TYR A 308 -3.68 12.89 7.03
CA TYR A 308 -3.19 14.27 6.92
C TYR A 308 -3.23 14.99 8.27
N TRP A 309 -4.29 14.77 9.06
CA TRP A 309 -4.39 15.30 10.41
C TRP A 309 -3.31 14.73 11.34
N ILE A 310 -3.07 13.42 11.27
CA ILE A 310 -2.01 12.76 12.06
C ILE A 310 -0.64 13.28 11.66
N LEU A 311 -0.38 13.42 10.35
CA LEU A 311 0.87 14.01 9.88
C LEU A 311 1.03 15.45 10.40
N LEU A 312 0.00 16.29 10.33
CA LEU A 312 0.05 17.67 10.83
C LEU A 312 0.31 17.72 12.34
N ARG A 313 -0.37 16.88 13.12
CA ARG A 313 -0.15 16.73 14.56
C ARG A 313 1.27 16.25 14.87
N ASN A 314 1.82 15.35 14.06
CA ASN A 314 3.16 14.80 14.20
C ASN A 314 4.26 15.65 13.53
N MET A 315 3.95 16.68 12.73
CA MET A 315 4.97 17.66 12.36
C MET A 315 5.49 18.40 13.61
N LEU A 316 4.67 18.48 14.65
CA LEU A 316 5.09 18.91 15.99
C LEU A 316 5.86 17.82 16.76
N LEU A 317 5.71 16.55 16.38
CA LEU A 317 6.22 15.34 17.07
C LEU A 317 6.80 14.36 16.03
N LYS A 318 8.10 14.48 15.68
CA LYS A 318 8.82 13.68 14.67
C LYS A 318 8.21 12.28 14.45
N VAL A 319 7.71 11.97 13.25
CA VAL A 319 7.22 10.61 12.93
C VAL A 319 8.44 9.67 12.84
N PRO A 320 8.60 8.72 13.78
CA PRO A 320 9.72 7.80 13.72
C PRO A 320 9.56 6.83 12.54
N ASN A 321 10.68 6.44 11.92
CA ASN A 321 10.76 5.33 10.96
C ASN A 321 10.05 5.53 9.61
N LEU A 322 9.80 6.77 9.18
CA LEU A 322 9.34 7.06 7.82
C LEU A 322 10.53 7.21 6.85
N GLN A 323 11.32 6.15 6.74
CA GLN A 323 12.47 6.08 5.85
C GLN A 323 12.44 4.76 5.08
N LEU A 324 12.99 4.73 3.86
CA LEU A 324 13.26 3.47 3.19
C LEU A 324 14.14 2.61 4.07
N HIS A 325 13.85 1.31 4.06
CA HIS A 325 14.62 0.32 4.79
C HIS A 325 16.06 0.25 4.25
N SER A 326 16.98 -0.19 5.10
CA SER A 326 18.41 -0.03 4.81
C SER A 326 18.96 -1.09 3.87
N ASP A 327 18.39 -2.30 3.89
CA ASP A 327 18.85 -3.44 3.10
C ASP A 327 18.03 -3.62 1.82
N LEU A 328 18.37 -2.84 0.79
CA LEU A 328 17.75 -2.93 -0.53
C LEU A 328 18.11 -4.22 -1.28
N LYS A 329 19.11 -4.99 -0.84
CA LYS A 329 19.45 -6.30 -1.42
C LYS A 329 18.53 -7.39 -0.90
N ALA A 330 18.33 -7.43 0.42
CA ALA A 330 17.49 -8.43 1.04
C ALA A 330 16.00 -8.17 0.80
N THR A 331 15.60 -6.91 0.61
CA THR A 331 14.20 -6.54 0.32
C THR A 331 14.18 -5.48 -0.80
N PRO A 332 14.35 -5.85 -2.07
CA PRO A 332 14.40 -4.86 -3.16
C PRO A 332 13.10 -4.08 -3.33
N ILE A 333 13.22 -2.87 -3.87
CA ILE A 333 12.11 -1.94 -4.12
C ILE A 333 11.95 -1.66 -5.61
N LEU A 334 10.74 -1.89 -6.14
CA LEU A 334 10.28 -1.29 -7.39
C LEU A 334 9.49 -0.03 -7.10
N TYR A 335 9.93 1.11 -7.61
CA TYR A 335 9.14 2.36 -7.56
C TYR A 335 8.55 2.68 -8.92
N LEU A 336 7.22 2.71 -9.01
CA LEU A 336 6.47 3.11 -10.20
C LEU A 336 5.75 4.44 -9.96
N TYR A 337 5.80 5.35 -10.93
CA TYR A 337 5.09 6.64 -10.83
C TYR A 337 4.71 7.23 -12.19
N GLY A 338 3.67 8.07 -12.19
CA GLY A 338 3.34 8.89 -13.36
C GLY A 338 4.05 10.24 -13.31
N PRO A 339 4.84 10.63 -14.32
CA PRO A 339 5.60 11.88 -14.29
C PRO A 339 4.72 13.12 -14.52
N LYS A 340 3.54 12.99 -15.14
CA LYS A 340 2.66 14.12 -15.49
C LYS A 340 1.78 14.52 -14.30
N LYS A 341 2.39 15.14 -13.29
CA LYS A 341 1.72 15.78 -12.15
C LYS A 341 2.28 17.18 -11.88
N ARG A 342 1.57 17.98 -11.09
CA ARG A 342 2.06 19.32 -10.68
C ARG A 342 2.92 19.24 -9.42
N THR A 343 2.89 18.12 -8.72
CA THR A 343 3.67 17.86 -7.52
C THR A 343 4.11 16.41 -7.53
N GLN A 344 5.38 16.18 -7.22
CA GLN A 344 5.92 14.84 -7.01
C GLN A 344 5.78 14.44 -5.55
N PHE A 345 5.36 13.20 -5.29
CA PHE A 345 5.18 12.68 -3.93
C PHE A 345 6.31 11.73 -3.51
N HIS A 346 7.48 11.89 -4.11
CA HIS A 346 8.71 11.18 -3.76
C HIS A 346 9.80 12.16 -3.33
N SER A 347 10.71 11.66 -2.51
CA SER A 347 11.98 12.33 -2.23
C SER A 347 12.94 12.13 -3.41
N PHE A 348 13.48 13.22 -3.97
CA PHE A 348 14.49 13.15 -5.03
C PHE A 348 15.70 12.30 -4.63
N GLY A 349 16.18 12.41 -3.38
CA GLY A 349 17.29 11.59 -2.92
C GLY A 349 16.97 10.09 -2.90
N SER A 350 15.72 9.72 -2.58
CA SER A 350 15.29 8.32 -2.62
C SER A 350 15.16 7.81 -4.05
N LEU A 351 14.67 8.64 -4.96
CA LEU A 351 14.58 8.31 -6.39
C LEU A 351 15.96 8.04 -6.98
N GLU A 352 16.91 8.93 -6.73
CA GLU A 352 18.29 8.80 -7.22
C GLU A 352 19.02 7.62 -6.57
N LEU A 353 18.73 7.31 -5.30
CA LEU A 353 19.22 6.08 -4.66
C LEU A 353 18.78 4.84 -5.45
N LEU A 354 17.49 4.68 -5.74
CA LEU A 354 16.98 3.51 -6.47
C LEU A 354 17.49 3.44 -7.92
N LYS A 355 17.60 4.58 -8.62
CA LYS A 355 18.21 4.61 -9.96
C LYS A 355 19.67 4.17 -9.95
N ARG A 356 20.42 4.53 -8.90
CA ARG A 356 21.81 4.11 -8.73
C ARG A 356 21.91 2.61 -8.45
N GLU A 357 21.05 2.08 -7.58
CA GLU A 357 20.99 0.64 -7.29
C GLU A 357 20.80 -0.19 -8.57
N GLU A 358 19.88 0.24 -9.44
CA GLU A 358 19.66 -0.37 -10.75
C GLU A 358 20.87 -0.21 -11.68
N LYS A 359 21.34 1.03 -11.87
CA LYS A 359 22.47 1.34 -12.78
C LYS A 359 23.75 0.59 -12.44
N GLU A 360 24.02 0.44 -11.14
CA GLU A 360 25.23 -0.20 -10.63
C GLU A 360 25.02 -1.70 -10.32
N ASN A 361 23.84 -2.25 -10.63
CA ASN A 361 23.46 -3.65 -10.37
C ASN A 361 23.78 -4.07 -8.92
N ARG A 362 23.42 -3.24 -7.95
CA ARG A 362 23.69 -3.46 -6.51
C ARG A 362 22.59 -4.26 -5.82
N SER A 363 21.37 -4.17 -6.35
CA SER A 363 20.20 -4.94 -5.93
C SER A 363 19.22 -5.06 -7.09
N LEU A 364 18.11 -5.78 -6.90
CA LEU A 364 16.99 -5.80 -7.85
C LEU A 364 16.15 -4.51 -7.81
N SER A 365 16.49 -3.56 -6.94
CA SER A 365 15.73 -2.32 -6.80
C SER A 365 15.81 -1.48 -8.08
N ARG A 366 14.68 -0.93 -8.52
CA ARG A 366 14.59 -0.18 -9.78
C ARG A 366 13.46 0.83 -9.80
N VAL A 367 13.49 1.73 -10.79
CA VAL A 367 12.51 2.80 -10.97
C VAL A 367 11.93 2.74 -12.38
N ALA A 368 10.60 2.84 -12.50
CA ALA A 368 9.95 3.04 -13.79
C ALA A 368 8.95 4.20 -13.75
N ALA A 369 9.14 5.15 -14.68
CA ALA A 369 8.19 6.24 -14.92
C ALA A 369 7.27 5.85 -16.08
N LEU A 370 5.95 5.83 -15.85
CA LEU A 370 5.00 5.50 -16.90
C LEU A 370 4.65 6.76 -17.68
N GLU A 371 5.35 7.00 -18.78
CA GLU A 371 5.19 8.21 -19.58
C GLU A 371 3.74 8.43 -20.01
N GLY A 372 3.31 9.69 -19.97
CA GLY A 372 1.94 10.06 -20.30
C GLY A 372 0.93 9.96 -19.15
N THR A 373 1.32 9.47 -17.98
CA THR A 373 0.40 9.23 -16.84
C THR A 373 0.63 10.15 -15.65
N GLY A 374 -0.39 10.26 -14.78
CA GLY A 374 -0.37 11.01 -13.53
C GLY A 374 -0.39 10.12 -12.27
N HIS A 375 -1.05 10.57 -11.21
CA HIS A 375 -1.11 9.89 -9.90
C HIS A 375 -1.68 8.47 -10.01
N TRP A 376 -2.75 8.29 -10.81
CA TRP A 376 -3.42 7.01 -11.00
C TRP A 376 -2.92 6.25 -12.24
N PHE A 377 -1.60 6.22 -12.45
CA PHE A 377 -0.97 5.57 -13.60
C PHE A 377 -1.35 4.09 -13.75
N TYR A 378 -1.53 3.37 -12.65
CA TYR A 378 -1.88 1.95 -12.63
C TYR A 378 -3.33 1.69 -13.11
N ILE A 379 -4.15 2.73 -13.22
CA ILE A 379 -5.47 2.67 -13.86
C ILE A 379 -5.36 3.16 -15.31
N GLN A 380 -4.57 4.22 -15.55
CA GLN A 380 -4.42 4.84 -16.87
C GLN A 380 -3.67 3.95 -17.87
N ARG A 381 -2.67 3.18 -17.40
CA ARG A 381 -1.83 2.25 -18.18
C ARG A 381 -1.61 0.96 -17.40
N GLN A 382 -2.72 0.30 -17.07
CA GLN A 382 -2.74 -0.90 -16.22
C GLN A 382 -1.84 -2.03 -16.73
N ASP A 383 -1.87 -2.33 -18.04
CA ASP A 383 -1.08 -3.42 -18.63
C ASP A 383 0.44 -3.22 -18.48
N GLU A 384 0.92 -1.99 -18.73
CA GLU A 384 2.34 -1.62 -18.60
C GLU A 384 2.79 -1.65 -17.13
N CYS A 385 1.93 -1.17 -16.22
CA CYS A 385 2.18 -1.29 -14.79
C CYS A 385 2.28 -2.76 -14.36
N LEU A 386 1.38 -3.61 -14.86
CA LEU A 386 1.34 -5.03 -14.55
C LEU A 386 2.60 -5.75 -15.04
N GLU A 387 3.07 -5.43 -16.24
CA GLU A 387 4.33 -5.96 -16.81
C GLU A 387 5.52 -5.65 -15.89
N HIS A 388 5.69 -4.38 -15.48
CA HIS A 388 6.76 -4.01 -14.58
C HIS A 388 6.72 -4.75 -13.23
N VAL A 389 5.53 -4.95 -12.67
CA VAL A 389 5.34 -5.70 -11.41
C VAL A 389 5.64 -7.17 -11.61
N LEU A 390 5.12 -7.81 -12.66
CA LEU A 390 5.36 -9.22 -12.94
C LEU A 390 6.84 -9.51 -13.19
N ASP A 391 7.50 -8.70 -14.02
CA ASP A 391 8.94 -8.80 -14.26
C ASP A 391 9.72 -8.67 -12.95
N PHE A 392 9.34 -7.71 -12.13
CA PHE A 392 9.98 -7.49 -10.84
C PHE A 392 9.71 -8.62 -9.84
N MET A 393 8.57 -9.32 -9.91
CA MET A 393 8.27 -10.47 -9.05
C MET A 393 8.89 -11.77 -9.55
N ASN A 394 9.17 -11.87 -10.86
CA ASN A 394 9.74 -13.06 -11.49
C ASN A 394 11.27 -13.03 -11.57
N ALA A 395 11.90 -11.87 -11.42
CA ALA A 395 13.37 -11.77 -11.43
C ALA A 395 14.00 -12.67 -10.36
N GLU A 396 15.07 -13.39 -10.69
CA GLU A 396 15.82 -14.19 -9.71
C GLU A 396 16.65 -13.27 -8.81
N ASN A 397 16.55 -13.45 -7.48
CA ASN A 397 17.39 -12.70 -6.56
C ASN A 397 18.73 -13.42 -6.39
N THR A 398 19.73 -13.01 -7.17
CA THR A 398 21.09 -13.55 -7.12
C THR A 398 21.99 -12.83 -6.10
N PHE A 399 21.46 -11.82 -5.39
CA PHE A 399 22.19 -11.08 -4.37
C PHE A 399 22.13 -11.83 -3.04
N VAL A 400 23.28 -12.22 -2.51
CA VAL A 400 23.39 -12.76 -1.15
C VAL A 400 23.28 -11.59 -0.18
N ALA A 401 22.35 -11.66 0.78
CA ALA A 401 22.33 -10.75 1.91
C ALA A 401 23.60 -11.01 2.74
N THR A 402 24.49 -10.02 2.78
CA THR A 402 25.77 -10.07 3.51
C THR A 402 25.63 -9.53 4.91
#